data_AF-A0A1Q9XKQ2-F1
#
_entry.id   AF-A0A1Q9XKQ2-F1
#
_cell.length_a   1.000
_cell.length_b   1.000
_cell.length_c   1.000
_cell.angle_alpha   90.00
_cell.angle_beta   90.00
_cell.angle_gamma   90.00
#
_symmetry.space_group_name_H-M   'P 1'
#
loop_
_entity.id
_entity.type
_entity.pdbx_description
1 polymer ?
#
loop_
_entity_poly.entity_id
_entity_poly.type
_entity_poly.pdbx_seq_one_letter_code
_entity_poly.pdbx_strand_id
1 'polypeptide(L)'
;MIPINPLAMMLGSLFLLVSLVCVAALLALLVACLNARSRRFIRAHPWWFALLAVFLAAGSLPTVEFLRWQARHWFEQRALNPRLDSEQALGELLLPAGTRVWLERLEPGKNLSGEPLPHGLQSLQRAEFDGQPAVIRGAAVRRLDLGDTFAEVSLVDDAQLAGWQCSAQAPVTFRYAAGARFAPEQWQLESCTLAAGSQVAGITWPGPMTVHAVPEGRWQLETTDTPVRFQGLKLRLWNLWLDGPYGALLDWQAELTEPLEFGPMQYPATTRVRAFHGNLLFSPLVEAPGVERLSGKPIEPDLSVEQDAAGEVLGTHRNDDVGVVDWFKVVP
;
A
#
# COMPACT_ATOMS: atom_id res chain seq x y z
N MET A 1 20.52 -7.85 -12.24
CA MET A 1 21.41 -8.14 -11.09
C MET A 1 22.85 -7.92 -11.54
N ILE A 2 23.54 -6.92 -11.01
CA ILE A 2 24.97 -6.72 -11.30
C ILE A 2 25.72 -7.86 -10.57
N PRO A 3 26.55 -8.67 -11.24
CA PRO A 3 27.28 -9.73 -10.56
C PRO A 3 28.27 -9.10 -9.56
N ILE A 4 27.98 -9.26 -8.28
CA ILE A 4 28.83 -8.76 -7.20
C ILE A 4 29.98 -9.75 -7.04
N ASN A 5 31.19 -9.34 -7.41
CA ASN A 5 32.41 -10.14 -7.21
C ASN A 5 32.88 -9.99 -5.75
N PRO A 6 32.80 -11.05 -4.91
CA PRO A 6 33.11 -10.96 -3.49
C PRO A 6 34.58 -10.62 -3.21
N LEU A 7 35.50 -11.03 -4.09
CA LEU A 7 36.93 -10.68 -3.98
C LEU A 7 37.16 -9.18 -4.23
N ALA A 8 36.44 -8.59 -5.18
CA ALA A 8 36.52 -7.15 -5.45
C ALA A 8 36.00 -6.33 -4.26
N MET A 9 34.93 -6.79 -3.59
CA MET A 9 34.43 -6.15 -2.37
C MET A 9 35.42 -6.28 -1.20
N MET A 10 36.03 -7.44 -1.01
CA MET A 10 37.04 -7.64 0.05
C MET A 10 38.30 -6.79 -0.17
N LEU A 11 38.78 -6.71 -1.41
CA LEU A 11 39.89 -5.83 -1.75
C LEU A 11 39.52 -4.35 -1.54
N GLY A 12 38.34 -3.94 -2.00
CA GLY A 12 37.84 -2.58 -1.80
C GLY A 12 37.72 -2.19 -0.32
N SER A 13 37.20 -3.08 0.53
CA SER A 13 37.10 -2.83 1.97
C SER A 13 38.47 -2.77 2.65
N LEU A 14 39.42 -3.64 2.27
CA LEU A 14 40.79 -3.59 2.77
C LEU A 14 41.50 -2.28 2.39
N PHE A 15 41.35 -1.83 1.14
CA PHE A 15 41.89 -0.54 0.69
C PHE A 15 41.30 0.64 1.46
N LEU A 16 39.99 0.64 1.73
CA LEU A 16 39.36 1.66 2.58
C LEU A 16 39.88 1.64 4.01
N LEU A 17 40.10 0.45 4.59
CA LEU A 17 40.60 0.31 5.96
C LEU A 17 42.04 0.85 6.09
N VAL A 18 42.92 0.51 5.14
CA VAL A 18 44.28 1.08 5.07
C VAL A 18 44.22 2.60 4.87
N SER A 19 43.33 3.08 4.00
CA SER A 19 43.13 4.50 3.76
C SER A 19 42.67 5.26 5.02
N LEU A 20 41.79 4.66 5.83
CA LEU A 20 41.33 5.21 7.11
C LEU A 20 42.49 5.33 8.12
N VAL A 21 43.36 4.31 8.18
CA VAL A 21 44.58 4.37 9.01
C VAL A 21 45.50 5.50 8.54
N CYS A 22 45.64 5.72 7.23
CA CYS A 22 46.40 6.84 6.69
C CYS A 22 45.80 8.20 7.10
N VAL A 23 44.47 8.36 7.08
CA VAL A 23 43.79 9.58 7.57
C VAL A 23 44.08 9.82 9.05
N ALA A 24 43.93 8.79 9.89
CA ALA A 24 44.19 8.89 11.32
C ALA A 24 45.66 9.25 11.61
N ALA A 25 46.61 8.65 10.89
CA ALA A 25 48.02 8.98 10.99
C ALA A 25 48.35 10.40 10.52
N LEU A 26 47.67 10.88 9.46
CA LEU A 26 47.82 12.25 8.97
C LEU A 26 47.28 13.27 9.98
N LEU A 27 46.14 12.99 10.61
CA LEU A 27 45.59 13.80 11.71
C LEU A 27 46.53 13.80 12.92
N ALA A 28 47.08 12.65 13.30
CA ALA A 28 48.07 12.56 14.38
C ALA A 28 49.34 13.35 14.06
N LEU A 29 49.83 13.33 12.81
CA LEU A 29 50.96 14.13 12.36
C LEU A 29 50.66 15.63 12.42
N LEU A 30 49.46 16.06 12.02
CA LEU A 30 49.00 17.45 12.16
C LEU A 30 48.95 17.89 13.63
N VAL A 31 48.41 17.06 14.51
CA VAL A 31 48.38 17.31 15.97
C VAL A 31 49.80 17.38 16.54
N ALA A 32 50.71 16.51 16.09
CA ALA A 32 52.10 16.53 16.49
C ALA A 32 52.82 17.82 16.05
N CYS A 33 52.47 18.40 14.90
CA CYS A 33 52.98 19.70 14.48
C CYS A 33 52.54 20.87 15.38
N LEU A 34 51.37 20.76 16.03
CA LEU A 34 50.87 21.76 16.98
C LEU A 34 51.58 21.67 18.36
N ASN A 35 52.14 20.52 18.70
CA ASN A 35 52.86 20.33 19.97
C ASN A 35 54.31 20.85 19.86
N ALA A 36 54.70 21.77 20.76
CA ALA A 36 56.00 22.43 20.75
C ALA A 36 57.20 21.47 20.83
N ARG A 37 57.05 20.33 21.52
CA ARG A 37 58.13 19.33 21.70
C ARG A 37 58.34 18.51 20.43
N SER A 38 57.25 18.03 19.84
CA SER A 38 57.26 17.24 18.60
C SER A 38 57.62 18.08 17.37
N ARG A 39 57.20 19.35 17.33
CA ARG A 39 57.54 20.31 16.27
C ARG A 39 59.05 20.52 16.10
N ARG A 40 59.82 20.53 17.20
CA ARG A 40 61.30 20.66 17.15
C ARG A 40 61.94 19.44 16.48
N PHE A 41 61.43 18.24 16.79
CA PHE A 41 61.90 16.99 16.19
C PHE A 41 61.55 16.90 14.70
N ILE A 42 60.33 17.29 14.32
CA ILE A 42 59.86 17.31 12.92
C ILE A 42 60.69 18.29 12.08
N ARG A 43 61.03 19.46 12.63
CA ARG A 43 61.88 20.46 11.95
C ARG A 43 63.33 20.02 11.79
N ALA A 44 63.83 19.10 12.61
CA ALA A 44 65.18 18.56 12.46
C ALA A 44 65.30 17.60 11.26
N HIS A 45 64.19 16.99 10.82
CA HIS A 45 64.18 16.03 9.71
C HIS A 45 63.04 16.33 8.71
N PRO A 46 63.03 17.52 8.08
CA PRO A 46 61.87 18.00 7.31
C PRO A 46 61.55 17.11 6.11
N TRP A 47 62.56 16.51 5.47
CA TRP A 47 62.37 15.69 4.27
C TRP A 47 61.66 14.36 4.56
N TRP A 48 62.01 13.70 5.67
CA TRP A 48 61.37 12.44 6.09
C TRP A 48 59.88 12.64 6.41
N PHE A 49 59.57 13.70 7.16
CA PHE A 49 58.18 14.02 7.49
C PHE A 49 57.38 14.56 6.29
N ALA A 50 58.04 15.24 5.34
CA ALA A 50 57.40 15.64 4.09
C ALA A 50 57.04 14.43 3.23
N LEU A 51 57.95 13.46 3.06
CA LEU A 51 57.66 12.22 2.34
C LEU A 51 56.56 11.40 3.02
N LEU A 52 56.60 11.29 4.35
CA LEU A 52 55.55 10.64 5.13
C LEU A 52 54.19 11.34 4.93
N ALA A 53 54.15 12.67 4.97
CA ALA A 53 52.93 13.43 4.76
C ALA A 53 52.36 13.22 3.34
N VAL A 54 53.21 13.19 2.30
CA VAL A 54 52.79 12.90 0.92
C VAL A 54 52.23 11.49 0.80
N PHE A 55 52.89 10.49 1.38
CA PHE A 55 52.43 9.10 1.38
C PHE A 55 51.07 8.97 2.08
N LEU A 56 50.92 9.55 3.27
CA LEU A 56 49.67 9.53 4.02
C LEU A 56 48.55 10.29 3.30
N ALA A 57 48.86 11.42 2.66
CA ALA A 57 47.89 12.16 1.86
C ALA A 57 47.41 11.35 0.65
N ALA A 58 48.32 10.74 -0.11
CA ALA A 58 47.97 9.87 -1.24
C ALA A 58 47.16 8.64 -0.79
N GLY A 59 47.58 7.99 0.31
CA GLY A 59 46.86 6.85 0.90
C GLY A 59 45.48 7.20 1.44
N SER A 60 45.25 8.46 1.84
CA SER A 60 43.94 8.93 2.33
C SER A 60 42.90 9.22 1.24
N LEU A 61 43.32 9.31 -0.03
CA LEU A 61 42.43 9.70 -1.14
C LEU A 61 41.15 8.86 -1.26
N PRO A 62 41.19 7.51 -1.16
CA PRO A 62 39.97 6.70 -1.22
C PRO A 62 38.94 7.06 -0.14
N THR A 63 39.39 7.30 1.09
CA THR A 63 38.49 7.68 2.20
C THR A 63 37.92 9.09 1.99
N VAL A 64 38.75 10.04 1.54
CA VAL A 64 38.30 11.41 1.27
C VAL A 64 37.28 11.45 0.13
N GLU A 65 37.52 10.72 -0.96
CA GLU A 65 36.57 10.61 -2.06
C GLU A 65 35.29 9.90 -1.64
N PHE A 66 35.38 8.84 -0.83
CA PHE A 66 34.21 8.18 -0.26
C PHE A 66 33.37 9.13 0.60
N LEU A 67 34.00 9.91 1.49
CA LEU A 67 33.31 10.91 2.31
C LEU A 67 32.70 12.03 1.45
N ARG A 68 33.39 12.48 0.40
CA ARG A 68 32.85 13.46 -0.56
C ARG A 68 31.62 12.92 -1.27
N TRP A 69 31.68 11.68 -1.75
CA TRP A 69 30.56 11.00 -2.39
C TRP A 69 29.38 10.86 -1.42
N GLN A 70 29.63 10.42 -0.19
CA GLN A 70 28.60 10.29 0.84
C GLN A 70 27.97 11.64 1.19
N ALA A 71 28.78 12.70 1.32
CA ALA A 71 28.29 14.05 1.57
C ALA A 71 27.43 14.57 0.42
N ARG A 72 27.89 14.43 -0.84
CA ARG A 72 27.10 14.80 -2.03
C ARG A 72 25.78 14.05 -2.07
N HIS A 73 25.82 12.73 -1.88
CA HIS A 73 24.62 11.91 -1.89
C HIS A 73 23.65 12.31 -0.78
N TRP A 74 24.15 12.66 0.41
CA TRP A 74 23.34 13.18 1.50
C TRP A 74 22.70 14.54 1.16
N PHE A 75 23.45 15.46 0.54
CA PHE A 75 22.91 16.74 0.09
C PHE A 75 21.84 16.57 -0.99
N GLU A 76 22.05 15.67 -1.95
CA GLU A 76 21.07 15.33 -2.99
C GLU A 76 19.78 14.76 -2.37
N GLN A 77 19.90 13.80 -1.46
CA GLN A 77 18.74 13.23 -0.76
C GLN A 77 17.98 14.28 0.06
N ARG A 78 18.70 15.21 0.69
CA ARG A 78 18.08 16.31 1.43
C ARG A 78 17.35 17.27 0.50
N ALA A 79 17.92 17.54 -0.67
CA ALA A 79 17.32 18.42 -1.66
C ALA A 79 16.07 17.81 -2.30
N LEU A 80 15.95 16.48 -2.37
CA LEU A 80 14.73 15.78 -2.80
C LEU A 80 13.58 15.88 -1.79
N ASN A 81 13.87 16.27 -0.54
CA ASN A 81 12.88 16.33 0.54
C ASN A 81 12.72 17.74 1.14
N PRO A 82 12.43 18.79 0.34
CA PRO A 82 12.34 20.15 0.84
C PRO A 82 11.03 20.37 1.62
N ARG A 83 11.05 21.42 2.46
CA ARG A 83 9.84 21.98 3.05
C ARG A 83 9.48 23.23 2.27
N LEU A 84 8.22 23.39 1.89
CA LEU A 84 7.78 24.54 1.12
C LEU A 84 7.74 25.81 1.99
N ASP A 85 8.39 26.88 1.54
CA ASP A 85 8.37 28.17 2.24
C ASP A 85 7.09 28.97 1.96
N SER A 86 6.44 28.71 0.81
CA SER A 86 5.22 29.35 0.36
C SER A 86 4.27 28.33 -0.25
N GLU A 87 3.00 28.72 -0.39
CA GLU A 87 2.02 27.91 -1.10
C GLU A 87 2.46 27.70 -2.56
N GLN A 88 2.34 26.46 -3.04
CA GLN A 88 2.66 26.09 -4.41
C GLN A 88 1.47 25.38 -5.04
N ALA A 89 1.10 25.80 -6.24
CA ALA A 89 0.04 25.16 -7.02
C ALA A 89 0.67 24.26 -8.10
N LEU A 90 0.26 23.00 -8.12
CA LEU A 90 0.55 22.04 -9.19
C LEU A 90 -0.76 21.70 -9.87
N GLY A 91 -1.05 22.33 -11.02
CA GLY A 91 -2.37 22.20 -11.64
C GLY A 91 -3.45 22.72 -10.67
N GLU A 92 -4.36 21.82 -10.25
CA GLU A 92 -5.40 22.09 -9.26
C GLU A 92 -4.98 21.69 -7.84
N LEU A 93 -3.89 20.94 -7.67
CA LEU A 93 -3.38 20.53 -6.37
C LEU A 93 -2.66 21.71 -5.69
N LEU A 94 -3.26 22.22 -4.62
CA LEU A 94 -2.66 23.25 -3.77
C LEU A 94 -1.85 22.61 -2.65
N LEU A 95 -0.57 22.97 -2.56
CA LEU A 95 0.33 22.57 -1.49
C LEU A 95 0.56 23.78 -0.56
N PRO A 96 -0.01 23.78 0.65
CA PRO A 96 0.14 24.89 1.58
C PRO A 96 1.60 25.13 1.98
N ALA A 97 1.89 26.34 2.46
CA ALA A 97 3.19 26.64 3.06
C ALA A 97 3.48 25.71 4.26
N GLY A 98 4.73 25.31 4.40
CA GLY A 98 5.18 24.39 5.44
C GLY A 98 4.93 22.90 5.14
N THR A 99 4.39 22.55 3.98
CA THR A 99 4.28 21.16 3.51
C THR A 99 5.67 20.57 3.29
N ARG A 100 5.91 19.35 3.79
CA ARG A 100 7.11 18.58 3.47
C ARG A 100 6.82 17.74 2.23
N VAL A 101 7.65 17.86 1.20
CA VAL A 101 7.46 17.13 -0.05
C VAL A 101 8.62 16.16 -0.27
N TRP A 102 8.35 15.03 -0.93
CA TRP A 102 9.35 14.10 -1.42
C TRP A 102 9.24 14.04 -2.94
N LEU A 103 10.35 14.34 -3.58
CA LEU A 103 10.48 14.41 -5.03
C LEU A 103 11.26 13.20 -5.52
N GLU A 104 10.91 12.68 -6.68
CA GLU A 104 11.71 11.65 -7.33
C GLU A 104 13.01 12.23 -7.92
N ARG A 105 12.92 13.45 -8.47
CA ARG A 105 14.01 14.03 -9.27
C ARG A 105 14.05 15.54 -9.17
N LEU A 106 15.24 16.10 -8.98
CA LEU A 106 15.46 17.55 -8.99
C LEU A 106 15.76 18.09 -10.38
N GLU A 107 16.66 17.41 -11.09
CA GLU A 107 17.17 17.88 -12.38
C GLU A 107 16.43 17.23 -13.56
N PRO A 108 16.32 17.91 -14.71
CA PRO A 108 15.70 17.32 -15.89
C PRO A 108 16.47 16.07 -16.36
N GLY A 109 15.73 15.00 -16.63
CA GLY A 109 16.25 13.75 -17.16
C GLY A 109 15.50 13.32 -18.42
N LYS A 110 15.98 12.27 -19.09
CA LYS A 110 15.28 11.63 -20.20
C LYS A 110 15.09 10.15 -19.93
N ASN A 111 13.98 9.57 -20.40
CA ASN A 111 13.78 8.13 -20.38
C ASN A 111 14.65 7.44 -21.45
N LEU A 112 14.62 6.10 -21.49
CA LEU A 112 15.36 5.30 -22.48
C LEU A 112 14.94 5.62 -23.93
N SER A 113 13.73 6.11 -24.13
CA SER A 113 13.18 6.55 -25.42
C SER A 113 13.56 8.00 -25.79
N GLY A 114 14.25 8.72 -24.90
CA GLY A 114 14.68 10.10 -25.11
C GLY A 114 13.65 11.19 -24.75
N GLU A 115 12.50 10.83 -24.19
CA GLU A 115 11.46 11.76 -23.76
C GLU A 115 11.81 12.41 -22.41
N PRO A 116 11.45 13.69 -22.19
CA PRO A 116 11.76 14.39 -20.96
C PRO A 116 10.96 13.81 -19.78
N LEU A 117 11.64 13.61 -18.65
CA LEU A 117 11.02 13.15 -17.41
C LEU A 117 10.59 14.35 -16.52
N PRO A 118 9.53 14.19 -15.71
CA PRO A 118 9.17 15.17 -14.69
C PRO A 118 10.33 15.39 -13.71
N HIS A 119 10.50 16.64 -13.28
CA HIS A 119 11.53 17.08 -12.33
C HIS A 119 11.00 18.20 -11.42
N GLY A 120 11.69 18.45 -10.31
CA GLY A 120 11.24 19.36 -9.26
C GLY A 120 9.88 18.92 -8.72
N LEU A 121 8.99 19.89 -8.47
CA LEU A 121 7.65 19.64 -7.95
C LEU A 121 6.75 18.80 -8.89
N GLN A 122 7.04 18.76 -10.20
CA GLN A 122 6.31 17.88 -11.13
C GLN A 122 6.63 16.39 -10.91
N SER A 123 7.72 16.10 -10.18
CA SER A 123 8.12 14.74 -9.78
C SER A 123 7.69 14.39 -8.34
N LEU A 124 6.72 15.13 -7.79
CA LEU A 124 6.18 14.91 -6.45
C LEU A 124 5.66 13.47 -6.28
N GLN A 125 6.21 12.76 -5.30
CA GLN A 125 5.78 11.42 -4.91
C GLN A 125 4.99 11.43 -3.61
N ARG A 126 5.34 12.29 -2.65
CA ARG A 126 4.66 12.39 -1.36
C ARG A 126 4.60 13.83 -0.90
N ALA A 127 3.51 14.19 -0.23
CA ALA A 127 3.36 15.42 0.53
C ALA A 127 2.83 15.11 1.93
N GLU A 128 3.48 15.66 2.96
CA GLU A 128 3.02 15.63 4.35
C GLU A 128 2.68 17.05 4.81
N PHE A 129 1.46 17.22 5.28
CA PHE A 129 0.85 18.49 5.64
C PHE A 129 1.01 18.75 7.15
N ASP A 130 2.25 18.97 7.60
CA ASP A 130 2.62 19.12 9.03
C ASP A 130 1.99 20.34 9.73
N GLY A 131 1.57 21.37 8.98
CA GLY A 131 1.10 22.65 9.53
C GLY A 131 -0.37 22.93 9.23
N GLN A 132 -0.73 22.98 7.96
CA GLN A 132 -2.09 23.19 7.48
C GLN A 132 -2.48 22.02 6.58
N PRO A 133 -3.62 21.34 6.85
CA PRO A 133 -4.07 20.24 6.01
C PRO A 133 -4.42 20.75 4.61
N ALA A 134 -4.11 19.94 3.60
CA ALA A 134 -4.62 20.19 2.25
C ALA A 134 -6.07 19.73 2.14
N VAL A 135 -6.80 20.32 1.19
CA VAL A 135 -8.17 19.89 0.86
C VAL A 135 -8.13 19.13 -0.46
N ILE A 136 -8.52 17.86 -0.42
CA ILE A 136 -8.62 17.00 -1.59
C ILE A 136 -10.05 16.48 -1.65
N ARG A 137 -10.77 16.78 -2.73
CA ARG A 137 -12.16 16.37 -2.92
C ARG A 137 -13.09 16.73 -1.75
N GLY A 138 -12.84 17.91 -1.16
CA GLY A 138 -13.61 18.45 -0.03
C GLY A 138 -13.22 17.87 1.33
N ALA A 139 -12.29 16.92 1.40
CA ALA A 139 -11.80 16.35 2.66
C ALA A 139 -10.44 16.92 3.06
N ALA A 140 -10.24 17.11 4.37
CA ALA A 140 -8.98 17.54 4.94
C ALA A 140 -7.99 16.37 5.01
N VAL A 141 -6.78 16.61 4.52
CA VAL A 141 -5.74 15.58 4.31
C VAL A 141 -4.47 15.95 5.07
N ARG A 142 -3.90 14.97 5.77
CA ARG A 142 -2.60 15.09 6.45
C ARG A 142 -1.42 14.56 5.63
N ARG A 143 -1.68 13.61 4.73
CA ARG A 143 -0.67 13.02 3.87
C ARG A 143 -1.25 12.61 2.53
N LEU A 144 -0.49 12.85 1.47
CA LEU A 144 -0.78 12.47 0.10
C LEU A 144 0.43 11.72 -0.46
N ASP A 145 0.20 10.53 -0.99
CA ASP A 145 1.15 9.75 -1.78
C ASP A 145 0.63 9.65 -3.22
N LEU A 146 1.46 9.97 -4.20
CA LEU A 146 1.11 10.02 -5.63
C LEU A 146 1.91 8.98 -6.41
N GLY A 147 1.22 7.94 -6.89
CA GLY A 147 1.74 7.00 -7.88
C GLY A 147 1.56 7.50 -9.32
N ASP A 148 1.66 6.58 -10.27
CA ASP A 148 1.49 6.89 -11.70
C ASP A 148 0.02 7.07 -12.09
N THR A 149 -0.87 6.25 -11.51
CA THR A 149 -2.31 6.23 -11.82
C THR A 149 -3.20 6.22 -10.57
N PHE A 150 -2.60 6.28 -9.37
CA PHE A 150 -3.32 6.25 -8.10
C PHE A 150 -2.75 7.27 -7.12
N ALA A 151 -3.60 7.78 -6.24
CA ALA A 151 -3.22 8.59 -5.08
C ALA A 151 -3.70 7.89 -3.82
N GLU A 152 -2.83 7.77 -2.83
CA GLU A 152 -3.19 7.35 -1.48
C GLU A 152 -3.23 8.58 -0.56
N VAL A 153 -4.32 8.73 0.17
CA VAL A 153 -4.65 9.92 0.93
C VAL A 153 -4.96 9.53 2.37
N SER A 154 -4.25 10.11 3.33
CA SER A 154 -4.58 9.97 4.76
C SER A 154 -5.42 11.16 5.20
N LEU A 155 -6.65 10.90 5.63
CA LEU A 155 -7.56 11.94 6.11
C LEU A 155 -7.17 12.42 7.52
N VAL A 156 -7.54 13.66 7.84
CA VAL A 156 -7.44 14.20 9.21
C VAL A 156 -8.59 13.66 10.07
N ASP A 157 -9.81 13.78 9.57
CA ASP A 157 -11.06 13.35 10.21
C ASP A 157 -11.90 12.53 9.23
N ASP A 158 -12.85 11.74 9.77
CA ASP A 158 -13.78 10.97 8.95
C ASP A 158 -14.53 11.92 8.00
N ALA A 159 -14.58 11.57 6.71
CA ALA A 159 -15.10 12.47 5.68
C ALA A 159 -15.98 11.73 4.67
N GLN A 160 -16.96 12.47 4.12
CA GLN A 160 -17.81 11.94 3.06
C GLN A 160 -17.11 12.09 1.70
N LEU A 161 -16.81 10.96 1.06
CA LEU A 161 -16.13 10.91 -0.24
C LEU A 161 -16.92 10.04 -1.21
N ALA A 162 -17.30 10.62 -2.36
CA ALA A 162 -18.12 9.97 -3.37
C ALA A 162 -19.37 9.27 -2.81
N GLY A 163 -19.98 9.85 -1.77
CA GLY A 163 -21.16 9.32 -1.09
C GLY A 163 -20.88 8.43 0.13
N TRP A 164 -19.68 7.87 0.26
CA TRP A 164 -19.29 7.01 1.38
C TRP A 164 -18.77 7.81 2.58
N GLN A 165 -19.11 7.38 3.79
CA GLN A 165 -18.48 7.90 5.01
C GLN A 165 -17.16 7.15 5.26
N CYS A 166 -16.04 7.71 4.77
CA CYS A 166 -14.73 7.11 4.89
C CYS A 166 -14.06 7.49 6.23
N SER A 167 -13.39 6.51 6.85
CA SER A 167 -12.67 6.63 8.12
C SER A 167 -11.32 7.32 7.94
N ALA A 168 -10.93 8.17 8.88
CA ALA A 168 -9.58 8.73 8.95
C ALA A 168 -8.54 7.77 9.52
N GLN A 169 -8.94 6.61 10.04
CA GLN A 169 -8.02 5.62 10.62
C GLN A 169 -7.26 4.82 9.56
N ALA A 170 -7.73 4.83 8.32
CA ALA A 170 -7.14 4.11 7.20
C ALA A 170 -6.94 5.05 6.00
N PRO A 171 -5.98 4.74 5.10
CA PRO A 171 -5.81 5.50 3.87
C PRO A 171 -7.00 5.32 2.92
N VAL A 172 -7.24 6.36 2.13
CA VAL A 172 -8.20 6.39 1.03
C VAL A 172 -7.44 6.36 -0.29
N THR A 173 -7.85 5.48 -1.20
CA THR A 173 -7.22 5.36 -2.51
C THR A 173 -8.10 5.98 -3.59
N PHE A 174 -7.49 6.81 -4.41
CA PHE A 174 -8.09 7.36 -5.62
C PHE A 174 -7.35 6.86 -6.85
N ARG A 175 -8.07 6.70 -7.94
CA ARG A 175 -7.53 6.41 -9.28
C ARG A 175 -7.69 7.62 -10.18
N TYR A 176 -6.74 7.85 -11.07
CA TYR A 176 -6.83 8.89 -12.09
C TYR A 176 -6.20 8.47 -13.41
N ALA A 177 -6.64 9.09 -14.50
CA ALA A 177 -6.06 8.88 -15.82
C ALA A 177 -4.68 9.54 -15.94
N ALA A 178 -3.88 9.08 -16.91
CA ALA A 178 -2.63 9.72 -17.26
C ALA A 178 -2.85 11.21 -17.57
N GLY A 179 -2.07 12.09 -16.95
CA GLY A 179 -2.20 13.56 -17.07
C GLY A 179 -3.11 14.22 -16.04
N ALA A 180 -3.99 13.47 -15.35
CA ALA A 180 -4.85 13.99 -14.28
C ALA A 180 -4.21 13.89 -12.88
N ARG A 181 -2.91 13.56 -12.81
CA ARG A 181 -2.14 13.37 -11.57
C ARG A 181 -2.24 14.55 -10.60
N PHE A 182 -2.36 15.77 -11.11
CA PHE A 182 -2.47 16.99 -10.29
C PHE A 182 -3.81 17.71 -10.46
N ALA A 183 -4.85 16.96 -10.84
CA ALA A 183 -6.23 17.44 -10.99
C ALA A 183 -7.17 16.66 -10.08
N PRO A 184 -7.21 16.95 -8.76
CA PRO A 184 -8.01 16.19 -7.80
C PRO A 184 -9.50 16.09 -8.16
N GLU A 185 -10.06 17.07 -8.87
CA GLU A 185 -11.46 17.02 -9.31
C GLU A 185 -11.73 15.84 -10.24
N GLN A 186 -10.74 15.43 -11.03
CA GLN A 186 -10.83 14.32 -11.99
C GLN A 186 -10.52 12.95 -11.37
N TRP A 187 -10.10 12.91 -10.10
CA TRP A 187 -9.80 11.66 -9.43
C TRP A 187 -11.09 10.86 -9.19
N GLN A 188 -11.00 9.55 -9.17
CA GLN A 188 -12.14 8.67 -8.88
C GLN A 188 -11.82 7.92 -7.60
N LEU A 189 -12.76 7.91 -6.65
CA LEU A 189 -12.58 7.10 -5.45
C LEU A 189 -12.48 5.64 -5.87
N GLU A 190 -11.38 4.99 -5.52
CA GLU A 190 -11.12 3.59 -5.85
C GLU A 190 -11.37 2.71 -4.63
N SER A 191 -10.93 3.13 -3.45
CA SER A 191 -11.29 2.44 -2.21
C SER A 191 -11.21 3.33 -0.98
N CYS A 192 -12.01 3.00 0.03
CA CYS A 192 -11.83 3.54 1.37
C CYS A 192 -12.37 2.58 2.44
N THR A 193 -11.79 2.63 3.63
CA THR A 193 -12.39 1.98 4.80
C THR A 193 -13.50 2.86 5.35
N LEU A 194 -14.67 2.28 5.62
CA LEU A 194 -15.83 2.99 6.15
C LEU A 194 -15.66 3.35 7.63
N ALA A 195 -16.24 4.48 8.04
CA ALA A 195 -16.28 4.92 9.43
C ALA A 195 -17.09 3.95 10.30
N ALA A 196 -16.73 3.88 11.59
CA ALA A 196 -17.42 3.03 12.55
C ALA A 196 -18.92 3.35 12.63
N GLY A 197 -19.76 2.32 12.74
CA GLY A 197 -21.22 2.48 12.78
C GLY A 197 -21.90 2.65 11.42
N SER A 198 -21.16 2.60 10.31
CA SER A 198 -21.73 2.61 8.97
C SER A 198 -22.67 1.40 8.75
N GLN A 199 -23.90 1.68 8.32
CA GLN A 199 -24.87 0.66 7.95
C GLN A 199 -24.85 0.46 6.43
N VAL A 200 -24.60 -0.76 5.96
CA VAL A 200 -24.54 -1.10 4.54
C VAL A 200 -25.37 -2.35 4.28
N ALA A 201 -26.23 -2.32 3.26
CA ALA A 201 -27.19 -3.38 2.95
C ALA A 201 -28.05 -3.83 4.16
N GLY A 202 -28.45 -2.86 4.99
CA GLY A 202 -29.25 -3.11 6.19
C GLY A 202 -28.47 -3.68 7.38
N ILE A 203 -27.18 -4.00 7.24
CA ILE A 203 -26.33 -4.54 8.31
C ILE A 203 -25.53 -3.40 8.95
N THR A 204 -25.54 -3.32 10.29
CA THR A 204 -24.54 -2.55 11.03
C THR A 204 -23.34 -3.44 11.27
N TRP A 205 -22.20 -3.11 10.66
CA TRP A 205 -21.05 -4.00 10.67
C TRP A 205 -20.23 -3.85 11.95
N PRO A 206 -19.79 -4.98 12.55
CA PRO A 206 -19.08 -4.97 13.83
C PRO A 206 -17.60 -4.57 13.73
N GLY A 207 -17.03 -4.57 12.52
CA GLY A 207 -15.61 -4.27 12.27
C GLY A 207 -15.41 -3.32 11.09
N PRO A 208 -14.16 -2.91 10.82
CA PRO A 208 -13.84 -2.07 9.67
C PRO A 208 -14.19 -2.81 8.38
N MET A 209 -14.66 -2.06 7.39
CA MET A 209 -14.97 -2.58 6.06
C MET A 209 -14.36 -1.69 5.02
N THR A 210 -13.83 -2.29 3.95
CA THR A 210 -13.30 -1.52 2.84
C THR A 210 -14.27 -1.62 1.67
N VAL A 211 -14.64 -0.48 1.09
CA VAL A 211 -15.37 -0.43 -0.16
C VAL A 211 -14.39 -0.24 -1.31
N HIS A 212 -14.64 -0.93 -2.41
CA HIS A 212 -13.86 -0.87 -3.65
C HIS A 212 -14.77 -0.51 -4.81
N ALA A 213 -14.34 0.43 -5.65
CA ALA A 213 -15.00 0.75 -6.89
C ALA A 213 -14.75 -0.38 -7.90
N VAL A 214 -15.82 -0.80 -8.57
CA VAL A 214 -15.84 -1.82 -9.62
C VAL A 214 -16.31 -1.14 -10.91
N PRO A 215 -15.98 -1.66 -12.10
CA PRO A 215 -16.51 -1.12 -13.35
C PRO A 215 -18.03 -0.93 -13.34
N GLU A 216 -18.50 0.03 -14.15
CA GLU A 216 -19.94 0.37 -14.31
C GLU A 216 -20.57 1.06 -13.09
N GLY A 217 -19.77 1.67 -12.22
CA GLY A 217 -20.27 2.42 -11.06
C GLY A 217 -20.70 1.53 -9.90
N ARG A 218 -20.40 0.23 -9.98
CA ARG A 218 -20.66 -0.73 -8.91
C ARG A 218 -19.63 -0.60 -7.80
N TRP A 219 -20.03 -1.05 -6.62
CA TRP A 219 -19.16 -1.09 -5.44
C TRP A 219 -19.13 -2.48 -4.86
N GLN A 220 -17.93 -2.94 -4.52
CA GLN A 220 -17.71 -4.18 -3.79
C GLN A 220 -17.32 -3.86 -2.36
N LEU A 221 -17.99 -4.48 -1.40
CA LEU A 221 -17.61 -4.44 -0.01
C LEU A 221 -16.70 -5.62 0.28
N GLU A 222 -15.45 -5.34 0.65
CA GLU A 222 -14.53 -6.31 1.21
C GLU A 222 -14.73 -6.34 2.73
N THR A 223 -15.07 -7.52 3.24
CA THR A 223 -15.47 -7.71 4.63
C THR A 223 -14.45 -8.58 5.36
N THR A 224 -14.30 -8.33 6.65
CA THR A 224 -13.50 -9.21 7.53
C THR A 224 -14.17 -10.58 7.71
N ASP A 225 -13.43 -11.55 8.27
CA ASP A 225 -13.95 -12.89 8.61
C ASP A 225 -15.04 -12.92 9.71
N THR A 226 -15.54 -11.77 10.13
CA THR A 226 -16.49 -11.63 11.24
C THR A 226 -17.89 -12.08 10.81
N PRO A 227 -18.49 -13.08 11.50
CA PRO A 227 -19.86 -13.51 11.24
C PRO A 227 -20.88 -12.40 11.50
N VAL A 228 -21.89 -12.29 10.62
CA VAL A 228 -23.02 -11.38 10.78
C VAL A 228 -24.34 -12.09 10.49
N ARG A 229 -25.46 -11.52 10.97
CA ARG A 229 -26.79 -11.99 10.58
C ARG A 229 -27.25 -11.22 9.34
N PHE A 230 -27.48 -11.94 8.25
CA PHE A 230 -27.89 -11.38 6.97
C PHE A 230 -28.97 -12.27 6.32
N GLN A 231 -30.08 -11.67 5.86
CA GLN A 231 -31.24 -12.40 5.35
C GLN A 231 -31.75 -13.50 6.32
N GLY A 232 -31.68 -13.24 7.63
CA GLY A 232 -32.05 -14.21 8.67
C GLY A 232 -31.01 -15.31 8.94
N LEU A 233 -29.99 -15.45 8.10
CA LEU A 233 -28.92 -16.44 8.19
C LEU A 233 -27.70 -15.90 8.93
N LYS A 234 -26.95 -16.76 9.62
CA LYS A 234 -25.68 -16.40 10.27
C LYS A 234 -24.51 -16.74 9.35
N LEU A 235 -24.01 -15.71 8.69
CA LEU A 235 -23.13 -15.82 7.53
C LEU A 235 -21.79 -15.13 7.78
N ARG A 236 -20.74 -15.66 7.17
CA ARG A 236 -19.49 -14.95 6.91
C ARG A 236 -19.57 -14.48 5.46
N LEU A 237 -19.84 -13.19 5.25
CA LEU A 237 -19.85 -12.60 3.92
C LEU A 237 -18.43 -12.49 3.39
N TRP A 238 -18.27 -12.72 2.09
CA TRP A 238 -16.99 -12.59 1.41
C TRP A 238 -17.02 -11.40 0.46
N ASN A 239 -18.09 -11.31 -0.32
CA ASN A 239 -18.27 -10.25 -1.30
C ASN A 239 -19.71 -9.76 -1.26
N LEU A 240 -19.87 -8.45 -1.30
CA LEU A 240 -21.16 -7.80 -1.42
C LEU A 240 -21.07 -6.76 -2.54
N TRP A 241 -21.97 -6.81 -3.52
CA TRP A 241 -22.01 -5.85 -4.62
C TRP A 241 -23.21 -4.93 -4.53
N LEU A 242 -22.96 -3.64 -4.70
CA LEU A 242 -23.95 -2.57 -4.60
C LEU A 242 -23.96 -1.75 -5.89
N ASP A 243 -25.11 -1.20 -6.24
CA ASP A 243 -25.28 -0.30 -7.39
C ASP A 243 -24.78 1.13 -7.12
N GLY A 244 -24.41 1.43 -5.87
CA GLY A 244 -23.91 2.73 -5.45
C GLY A 244 -23.65 2.82 -3.95
N PRO A 245 -23.19 3.98 -3.46
CA PRO A 245 -23.03 4.26 -2.04
C PRO A 245 -24.35 4.12 -1.30
N TYR A 246 -24.41 3.17 -0.36
CA TYR A 246 -25.62 2.85 0.40
C TYR A 246 -26.85 2.52 -0.48
N GLY A 247 -26.60 2.07 -1.72
CA GLY A 247 -27.63 1.75 -2.71
C GLY A 247 -28.22 0.35 -2.55
N ALA A 248 -28.86 -0.13 -3.62
CA ALA A 248 -29.45 -1.45 -3.66
C ALA A 248 -28.39 -2.55 -3.75
N LEU A 249 -28.68 -3.67 -3.11
CA LEU A 249 -27.89 -4.89 -3.21
C LEU A 249 -28.09 -5.53 -4.58
N LEU A 250 -27.01 -5.67 -5.33
CA LEU A 250 -27.01 -6.32 -6.64
C LEU A 250 -26.76 -7.82 -6.54
N ASP A 251 -25.73 -8.19 -5.77
CA ASP A 251 -25.32 -9.58 -5.59
C ASP A 251 -24.54 -9.71 -4.27
N TRP A 252 -24.41 -10.93 -3.76
CA TRP A 252 -23.60 -11.23 -2.58
C TRP A 252 -23.22 -12.70 -2.50
N GLN A 253 -22.10 -12.96 -1.85
CA GLN A 253 -21.58 -14.30 -1.61
C GLN A 253 -21.10 -14.41 -0.16
N ALA A 254 -21.40 -15.54 0.45
CA ALA A 254 -21.09 -15.82 1.84
C ALA A 254 -20.92 -17.32 2.12
N GLU A 255 -20.61 -17.62 3.38
CA GLU A 255 -20.46 -18.96 3.93
C GLU A 255 -21.27 -19.10 5.22
N LEU A 256 -21.97 -20.23 5.41
CA LEU A 256 -22.64 -20.55 6.67
C LEU A 256 -21.62 -20.74 7.80
N THR A 257 -21.85 -20.08 8.93
CA THR A 257 -20.96 -20.19 10.10
C THR A 257 -21.39 -21.28 11.08
N GLU A 258 -22.63 -21.75 10.97
CA GLU A 258 -23.20 -22.82 11.77
C GLU A 258 -24.08 -23.72 10.87
N PRO A 259 -24.30 -24.98 11.25
CA PRO A 259 -25.24 -25.83 10.54
C PRO A 259 -26.63 -25.21 10.52
N LEU A 260 -27.32 -25.34 9.39
CA LEU A 260 -28.61 -24.73 9.14
C LEU A 260 -29.62 -25.78 8.70
N GLU A 261 -30.77 -25.82 9.36
CA GLU A 261 -31.96 -26.49 8.84
C GLU A 261 -32.80 -25.45 8.08
N PHE A 262 -32.96 -25.63 6.76
CA PHE A 262 -33.69 -24.70 5.91
C PHE A 262 -34.66 -25.46 5.01
N GLY A 263 -35.95 -25.37 5.34
CA GLY A 263 -37.00 -26.17 4.71
C GLY A 263 -36.74 -27.68 4.85
N PRO A 264 -36.75 -28.45 3.74
CA PRO A 264 -36.51 -29.89 3.77
C PRO A 264 -35.02 -30.25 3.86
N MET A 265 -34.12 -29.27 3.81
CA MET A 265 -32.67 -29.50 3.74
C MET A 265 -31.97 -29.20 5.07
N GLN A 266 -30.89 -29.92 5.33
CA GLN A 266 -29.94 -29.65 6.39
C GLN A 266 -28.56 -29.41 5.78
N TYR A 267 -27.99 -28.24 6.04
CA TYR A 267 -26.69 -27.83 5.55
C TYR A 267 -25.68 -27.79 6.69
N PRO A 268 -24.46 -28.32 6.49
CA PRO A 268 -23.40 -28.14 7.47
C PRO A 268 -22.92 -26.67 7.48
N ALA A 269 -22.21 -26.30 8.55
CA ALA A 269 -21.37 -25.11 8.52
C ALA A 269 -20.40 -25.20 7.33
N THR A 270 -19.90 -24.07 6.85
CA THR A 270 -19.04 -23.93 5.65
C THR A 270 -19.73 -24.09 4.30
N THR A 271 -21.04 -24.39 4.28
CA THR A 271 -21.83 -24.34 3.03
C THR A 271 -21.79 -22.93 2.45
N ARG A 272 -21.42 -22.81 1.17
CA ARG A 272 -21.41 -21.53 0.47
C ARG A 272 -22.85 -21.13 0.15
N VAL A 273 -23.16 -19.85 0.31
CA VAL A 273 -24.50 -19.30 0.06
C VAL A 273 -24.35 -18.00 -0.72
N ARG A 274 -25.17 -17.81 -1.75
CA ARG A 274 -25.20 -16.56 -2.52
C ARG A 274 -26.61 -16.22 -2.99
N ALA A 275 -26.80 -14.98 -3.43
CA ALA A 275 -27.98 -14.62 -4.21
C ALA A 275 -27.97 -15.34 -5.56
N PHE A 276 -29.15 -15.78 -6.01
CA PHE A 276 -29.33 -16.39 -7.32
C PHE A 276 -30.74 -16.13 -7.81
N HIS A 277 -30.92 -15.27 -8.82
CA HIS A 277 -32.23 -14.92 -9.41
C HIS A 277 -33.31 -14.49 -8.39
N GLY A 278 -32.93 -13.82 -7.29
CA GLY A 278 -33.85 -13.42 -6.22
C GLY A 278 -34.07 -14.50 -5.14
N ASN A 279 -33.48 -15.68 -5.32
CA ASN A 279 -33.49 -16.81 -4.40
C ASN A 279 -32.11 -17.00 -3.74
N LEU A 280 -32.01 -18.02 -2.90
CA LEU A 280 -30.78 -18.46 -2.25
C LEU A 280 -30.25 -19.69 -2.96
N LEU A 281 -28.97 -19.69 -3.29
CA LEU A 281 -28.28 -20.87 -3.79
C LEU A 281 -27.31 -21.39 -2.72
N PHE A 282 -27.57 -22.61 -2.25
CA PHE A 282 -26.72 -23.32 -1.29
C PHE A 282 -25.81 -24.28 -2.04
N SER A 283 -24.50 -24.14 -1.85
CA SER A 283 -23.47 -24.96 -2.47
C SER A 283 -22.61 -25.62 -1.38
N PRO A 284 -22.99 -26.81 -0.90
CA PRO A 284 -22.21 -27.55 0.07
C PRO A 284 -20.86 -27.99 -0.50
N LEU A 285 -19.88 -28.18 0.37
CA LEU A 285 -18.58 -28.71 -0.02
C LEU A 285 -18.64 -30.24 -0.19
N VAL A 286 -17.78 -30.80 -1.02
CA VAL A 286 -17.72 -32.25 -1.27
C VAL A 286 -17.42 -33.03 0.02
N GLU A 287 -16.60 -32.46 0.90
CA GLU A 287 -16.22 -33.06 2.19
C GLU A 287 -17.33 -32.96 3.24
N ALA A 288 -18.32 -32.09 3.03
CA ALA A 288 -19.42 -31.83 3.94
C ALA A 288 -20.72 -31.57 3.15
N PRO A 289 -21.35 -32.65 2.62
CA PRO A 289 -22.57 -32.51 1.82
C PRO A 289 -23.74 -32.06 2.69
N GLY A 290 -24.65 -31.30 2.10
CA GLY A 290 -25.98 -31.10 2.69
C GLY A 290 -26.82 -32.37 2.56
N VAL A 291 -27.88 -32.48 3.35
CA VAL A 291 -28.69 -33.70 3.47
C VAL A 291 -30.16 -33.35 3.38
N GLU A 292 -30.93 -34.16 2.67
CA GLU A 292 -32.40 -34.07 2.72
C GLU A 292 -32.89 -34.66 4.05
N ARG A 293 -33.66 -33.89 4.83
CA ARG A 293 -34.03 -34.24 6.22
C ARG A 293 -34.91 -35.49 6.32
N LEU A 294 -35.80 -35.70 5.36
CA LEU A 294 -36.75 -36.82 5.40
C LEU A 294 -36.11 -38.15 5.01
N SER A 295 -35.29 -38.14 3.95
CA SER A 295 -34.67 -39.35 3.42
C SER A 295 -33.30 -39.64 4.04
N GLY A 296 -32.65 -38.63 4.62
CA GLY A 296 -31.25 -38.68 5.03
C GLY A 296 -30.28 -38.80 3.85
N LYS A 297 -30.75 -38.64 2.59
CA LYS A 297 -29.91 -38.76 1.40
C LYS A 297 -29.02 -37.51 1.29
N PRO A 298 -27.69 -37.66 1.17
CA PRO A 298 -26.81 -36.53 0.91
C PRO A 298 -27.08 -35.96 -0.49
N ILE A 299 -26.92 -34.65 -0.63
CA ILE A 299 -26.83 -33.98 -1.92
C ILE A 299 -25.61 -34.54 -2.65
N GLU A 300 -25.77 -34.85 -3.94
CA GLU A 300 -24.67 -35.37 -4.73
C GLU A 300 -23.55 -34.33 -4.83
N PRO A 301 -22.27 -34.73 -4.87
CA PRO A 301 -21.17 -33.82 -5.10
C PRO A 301 -21.42 -32.99 -6.38
N ASP A 302 -20.85 -31.78 -6.43
CA ASP A 302 -21.00 -30.88 -7.58
C ASP A 302 -22.43 -30.35 -7.80
N LEU A 303 -23.34 -30.51 -6.83
CA LEU A 303 -24.69 -29.93 -6.88
C LEU A 303 -24.89 -28.80 -5.87
N SER A 304 -25.58 -27.77 -6.36
CA SER A 304 -26.14 -26.68 -5.58
C SER A 304 -27.66 -26.79 -5.52
N VAL A 305 -28.26 -26.32 -4.43
CA VAL A 305 -29.71 -26.32 -4.21
C VAL A 305 -30.21 -24.88 -4.22
N GLU A 306 -31.15 -24.57 -5.11
CA GLU A 306 -31.85 -23.31 -5.13
C GLU A 306 -33.08 -23.38 -4.23
N GLN A 307 -33.19 -22.45 -3.29
CA GLN A 307 -34.31 -22.32 -2.38
C GLN A 307 -34.80 -20.87 -2.31
N ASP A 308 -36.11 -20.70 -2.18
CA ASP A 308 -36.68 -19.39 -1.90
C ASP A 308 -36.42 -18.93 -0.45
N ALA A 309 -36.89 -17.73 -0.09
CA ALA A 309 -36.73 -17.20 1.26
C ALA A 309 -37.52 -17.97 2.34
N ALA A 310 -38.51 -18.78 1.96
CA ALA A 310 -39.29 -19.62 2.87
C ALA A 310 -38.66 -21.02 3.07
N GLY A 311 -37.67 -21.38 2.25
CA GLY A 311 -36.99 -22.67 2.26
C GLY A 311 -37.61 -23.72 1.34
N GLU A 312 -38.52 -23.33 0.44
CA GLU A 312 -39.00 -24.22 -0.62
C GLU A 312 -37.86 -24.50 -1.61
N VAL A 313 -37.64 -25.77 -1.94
CA VAL A 313 -36.64 -26.18 -2.94
C VAL A 313 -37.21 -25.97 -4.34
N LEU A 314 -36.60 -25.06 -5.08
CA LEU A 314 -37.00 -24.70 -6.44
C LEU A 314 -36.29 -25.56 -7.49
N GLY A 315 -35.08 -26.02 -7.17
CA GLY A 315 -34.32 -26.90 -8.05
C GLY A 315 -32.93 -27.24 -7.52
N THR A 316 -32.29 -28.18 -8.20
CA THR A 316 -30.88 -28.54 -7.99
C THR A 316 -30.12 -28.31 -9.28
N HIS A 317 -28.95 -27.69 -9.19
CA HIS A 317 -28.13 -27.29 -10.33
C HIS A 317 -26.72 -27.83 -10.19
N ARG A 318 -26.05 -28.17 -11.30
CA ARG A 318 -24.62 -28.47 -11.24
C ARG A 318 -23.84 -27.18 -10.97
N ASN A 319 -22.79 -27.26 -10.15
CA ASN A 319 -22.00 -26.10 -9.75
C ASN A 319 -21.42 -25.36 -10.97
N ASP A 320 -20.93 -26.11 -11.97
CA ASP A 320 -20.42 -25.57 -13.24
C ASP A 320 -21.47 -24.71 -13.97
N ASP A 321 -22.73 -25.16 -14.01
CA ASP A 321 -23.82 -24.50 -14.74
C ASP A 321 -24.22 -23.17 -14.08
N VAL A 322 -23.95 -23.04 -12.79
CA VAL A 322 -24.23 -21.84 -12.00
C VAL A 322 -22.95 -21.07 -11.65
N GLY A 323 -21.79 -21.45 -12.18
CA GLY A 323 -20.53 -20.72 -11.96
C GLY A 323 -20.04 -20.76 -10.51
N VAL A 324 -20.31 -21.85 -9.80
CA VAL A 324 -19.69 -22.14 -8.50
C VAL A 324 -18.37 -22.86 -8.79
N VAL A 325 -17.26 -22.19 -8.51
CA VAL A 325 -15.92 -22.76 -8.71
C VAL A 325 -15.37 -23.23 -7.36
N ASP A 326 -15.05 -24.52 -7.27
CA ASP A 326 -14.30 -25.05 -6.14
C ASP A 326 -12.82 -24.70 -6.27
N TRP A 327 -12.43 -23.57 -5.69
CA TRP A 327 -11.03 -23.29 -5.39
C TRP A 327 -10.59 -24.13 -4.19
N PHE A 328 -9.50 -24.90 -4.37
CA PHE A 328 -8.80 -25.53 -3.26
C PHE A 328 -8.25 -24.44 -2.34
N LYS A 329 -8.65 -24.47 -1.06
CA LYS A 329 -8.06 -23.63 -0.03
C LYS A 329 -6.64 -24.14 0.23
N VAL A 330 -5.62 -23.41 -0.25
CA VAL A 330 -4.24 -23.64 0.20
C VAL A 330 -4.17 -23.15 1.64
N VAL A 331 -4.35 -24.08 2.58
CA VAL A 331 -4.10 -23.83 3.99
C VAL A 331 -2.58 -23.76 4.18
N PRO A 332 -2.03 -22.77 4.93
CA PRO A 332 -0.59 -22.63 5.13
C PRO A 332 0.07 -23.84 5.82
#